data_AF-A0A940C3J0-F1
#
_entry.id   AF-A0A940C3J0-F1
#
_cell.length_a   1.000
_cell.length_b   1.000
_cell.length_c   1.000
_cell.angle_alpha   90.00
_cell.angle_beta   90.00
_cell.angle_gamma   90.00
#
_symmetry.space_group_name_H-M   'P 1'
#
loop_
_entity.id
_entity.type
_entity.pdbx_description
1 polymer ?
#
loop_
_entity_poly.entity_id
_entity_poly.type
_entity_poly.pdbx_seq_one_letter_code
_entity_poly.pdbx_strand_id
1 'polypeptide(L)'
;CGVLTVGEGGIASRGVLIRHLVLPGSVDETRGVLDFIRDELPLETHISLMSQYTPMGENLPKPLDRRLLKREYARALDYAIGIGFPNIYAQELSSAESAFTPEFNGYFE
;
A
#
# COMPACT_ATOMS: atom_id res chain seq x y z
N CYS A 1 -12.22 9.05 13.69
CA CYS A 1 -11.21 8.10 13.17
C CYS A 1 -10.41 7.56 14.35
N GLY A 2 -9.88 6.33 14.29
CA GLY A 2 -9.19 5.70 15.41
C GLY A 2 -8.64 4.32 15.04
N VAL A 3 -7.90 3.70 15.96
CA VAL A 3 -7.29 2.38 15.79
C VAL A 3 -8.35 1.35 15.37
N LEU A 4 -8.00 0.52 14.38
CA LEU A 4 -8.87 -0.53 13.87
C LEU A 4 -9.15 -1.56 14.97
N THR A 5 -10.41 -1.75 15.31
CA THR A 5 -10.90 -2.83 16.16
C THR A 5 -11.56 -3.88 15.30
N VAL A 6 -11.22 -5.15 15.55
CA VAL A 6 -11.77 -6.30 14.85
C VAL A 6 -12.69 -7.04 15.82
N GLY A 7 -13.94 -7.25 15.42
CA GLY A 7 -14.94 -7.97 16.19
C GLY A 7 -14.85 -9.49 16.01
N GLU A 8 -15.88 -10.20 16.47
CA GLU A 8 -15.99 -11.64 16.29
C GLU A 8 -15.93 -12.05 14.82
N GLY A 9 -15.24 -13.15 14.52
CA GLY A 9 -15.09 -13.66 13.16
C GLY A 9 -14.07 -12.91 12.28
N GLY A 10 -13.26 -12.00 12.84
CA GLY A 10 -12.24 -11.29 12.06
C GLY A 10 -12.77 -10.11 11.24
N ILE A 11 -14.02 -9.69 11.49
CA ILE A 11 -14.67 -8.58 10.80
C ILE A 11 -14.30 -7.26 11.47
N ALA A 12 -13.80 -6.31 10.69
CA ALA A 12 -13.55 -4.95 11.17
C ALA A 12 -14.84 -4.31 11.71
N SER A 13 -14.84 -3.88 12.97
CA SER A 13 -16.02 -3.32 13.64
C SER A 13 -16.00 -1.79 13.71
N ARG A 14 -14.82 -1.18 13.90
CA ARG A 14 -14.63 0.28 13.97
C ARG A 14 -13.18 0.64 13.71
N GLY A 15 -12.93 1.84 13.20
CA GLY A 15 -11.58 2.41 13.07
C GLY A 15 -11.19 2.64 11.61
N VAL A 16 -9.89 2.72 11.35
CA VAL A 16 -9.34 3.03 10.03
C VAL A 16 -8.19 2.08 9.68
N LEU A 17 -8.22 1.57 8.45
CA LEU A 17 -7.11 0.91 7.79
C LEU A 17 -6.64 1.81 6.64
N ILE A 18 -5.39 2.28 6.69
CA ILE A 18 -4.81 3.08 5.61
C ILE A 18 -4.19 2.14 4.60
N ARG A 19 -4.64 2.21 3.35
CA ARG A 19 -4.05 1.46 2.24
C ARG A 19 -3.17 2.40 1.42
N HIS A 20 -1.87 2.23 1.51
CA HIS A 20 -0.89 3.04 0.78
C HIS A 20 -0.29 2.26 -0.38
N LEU A 21 -0.52 2.71 -1.61
CA LEU A 21 0.07 2.11 -2.80
C LEU A 21 1.47 2.69 -3.01
N VAL A 22 2.49 1.83 -2.95
CA VAL A 22 3.86 2.25 -3.24
C VAL A 22 4.05 2.29 -4.75
N LEU A 23 4.40 3.48 -5.27
CA LEU A 23 4.63 3.68 -6.70
C LEU A 23 6.11 3.46 -7.06
N PRO A 24 6.39 2.94 -8.28
CA PRO A 24 7.76 2.77 -8.76
C PRO A 24 8.48 4.11 -8.75
N GLY A 25 9.72 4.14 -8.25
CA GLY A 25 10.54 5.34 -8.16
C GLY A 25 10.09 6.41 -7.16
N SER A 26 8.99 6.20 -6.43
CA SER A 26 8.44 7.16 -5.45
C SER A 26 8.51 6.64 -4.00
N VAL A 27 9.64 6.03 -3.65
CA VAL A 27 9.85 5.45 -2.31
C VAL A 27 10.00 6.56 -1.27
N ASP A 28 10.63 7.69 -1.61
CA ASP A 28 10.86 8.77 -0.64
C ASP A 28 9.57 9.56 -0.34
N GLU A 29 8.67 9.68 -1.30
CA GLU A 29 7.32 10.21 -1.11
C GLU A 29 6.49 9.26 -0.24
N THR A 30 6.65 7.94 -0.43
CA THR A 30 6.05 6.94 0.47
C THR A 30 6.56 7.12 1.91
N ARG A 31 7.84 7.42 2.10
CA ARG A 31 8.40 7.71 3.45
C ARG A 31 7.77 8.96 4.06
N GLY A 32 7.62 10.03 3.28
CA GLY A 32 6.94 11.25 3.72
C GLY A 32 5.49 11.01 4.15
N VAL A 33 4.75 10.16 3.42
CA VAL A 33 3.39 9.74 3.82
C VAL A 33 3.42 8.93 5.12
N LEU A 34 4.38 8.03 5.29
CA LEU A 34 4.54 7.24 6.51
C LEU A 34 4.90 8.12 7.72
N ASP A 35 5.74 9.14 7.53
CA ASP A 35 6.05 10.14 8.55
C ASP A 35 4.80 10.94 8.93
N PHE A 36 4.03 11.42 7.95
CA PHE A 36 2.76 12.11 8.20
C PHE A 36 1.79 11.25 9.00
N ILE A 37 1.64 9.97 8.65
CA ILE A 37 0.77 9.05 9.39
C ILE A 37 1.26 8.88 10.84
N ARG A 38 2.58 8.75 11.04
CA ARG A 38 3.16 8.61 12.38
C ARG A 38 2.94 9.86 13.23
N ASP A 39 3.07 11.03 12.62
CA ASP A 39 3.06 12.31 13.34
C ASP A 39 1.62 12.78 13.64
N GLU A 40 0.67 12.47 12.76
CA GLU A 40 -0.72 12.95 12.86
C GLU A 40 -1.72 11.92 13.39
N LEU A 41 -1.38 10.63 13.37
CA LEU A 41 -2.28 9.54 13.80
C LEU A 41 -1.64 8.69 14.90
N PRO A 42 -2.46 7.98 15.72
CA PRO A 42 -1.93 7.04 16.70
C PRO A 42 -0.99 6.03 16.03
N LEU A 43 0.10 5.70 16.71
CA LEU A 43 1.12 4.78 16.19
C LEU A 43 0.53 3.39 15.87
N GLU A 44 -0.52 2.99 16.59
CA GLU A 44 -1.26 1.74 16.39
C GLU A 44 -2.18 1.75 15.15
N THR A 45 -2.20 2.83 14.39
CA THR A 45 -2.93 2.90 13.11
C THR A 45 -2.50 1.75 12.21
N HIS A 46 -3.49 1.04 11.67
CA HIS A 46 -3.22 -0.10 10.80
C HIS A 46 -2.90 0.41 9.39
N ILE A 47 -1.77 -0.04 8.85
CA ILE A 47 -1.28 0.37 7.54
C ILE A 47 -1.12 -0.86 6.67
N SER A 48 -1.74 -0.85 5.49
CA SER A 48 -1.49 -1.80 4.43
C SER A 48 -0.60 -1.15 3.38
N LEU A 49 0.65 -1.61 3.31
CA LEU A 49 1.60 -1.18 2.29
C LEU A 49 1.47 -2.09 1.07
N MET A 50 0.89 -1.55 0.00
CA MET A 50 0.57 -2.31 -1.21
C MET A 50 1.66 -2.17 -2.26
N SER A 51 1.95 -3.28 -2.94
CA SER A 51 2.90 -3.38 -4.05
C SER A 51 2.21 -3.51 -5.43
N GLN A 52 0.88 -3.41 -5.46
CA GLN A 52 0.01 -3.81 -6.57
C GLN A 52 -0.11 -2.77 -7.70
N TYR A 53 0.98 -2.05 -8.01
CA TYR A 53 0.96 -1.09 -9.11
C TYR A 53 1.15 -1.81 -10.46
N THR A 54 0.11 -1.77 -11.29
CA THR A 54 0.14 -2.24 -12.68
C THR A 54 0.06 -1.03 -13.62
N PRO A 55 1.08 -0.79 -14.46
CA PRO A 55 1.02 0.22 -15.52
C PRO A 55 -0.16 -0.07 -16.45
N MET A 56 -1.11 0.86 -16.54
CA MET A 56 -2.27 0.78 -17.43
C MET A 56 -2.26 1.98 -18.37
N GLY A 57 -2.18 1.72 -19.67
CA GLY A 57 -2.16 2.75 -20.72
C GLY A 57 -0.87 2.78 -21.52
N GLU A 58 -0.92 3.48 -22.65
CA GLU A 58 0.21 3.68 -23.54
C GLU A 58 1.03 4.92 -23.13
N ASN A 59 2.34 4.88 -23.35
CA ASN A 59 3.26 6.03 -23.16
C ASN A 59 3.26 6.64 -21.75
N LEU A 60 3.12 5.81 -20.71
CA LEU A 60 3.25 6.26 -19.32
C LEU A 60 4.65 6.89 -19.08
N PRO A 61 4.74 7.96 -18.28
CA PRO A 61 6.03 8.59 -17.99
C PRO A 61 6.88 7.68 -17.10
N LYS A 62 8.19 7.65 -17.32
CA LYS A 62 9.12 7.01 -16.39
C LYS A 62 9.06 7.73 -15.03
N PRO A 63 9.05 7.01 -13.89
CA PRO A 63 9.18 5.55 -13.72
C PRO A 63 7.83 4.77 -13.64
N LEU A 64 6.70 5.40 -13.94
CA LEU A 64 5.35 4.81 -13.89
C LEU A 64 5.08 3.84 -15.06
N ASP A 65 5.97 3.76 -16.04
CA ASP A 65 5.94 2.82 -17.17
C ASP A 65 6.28 1.36 -16.79
N ARG A 66 6.55 1.08 -15.51
CA ARG A 66 6.91 -0.25 -15.01
C ARG A 66 6.26 -0.58 -13.67
N ARG A 67 6.27 -1.85 -13.29
CA ARG A 67 5.87 -2.28 -11.95
C ARG A 67 6.91 -1.86 -10.89
N LEU A 68 6.46 -1.83 -9.63
CA LEU A 68 7.30 -1.63 -8.46
C LEU A 68 8.33 -2.76 -8.34
N LEU A 69 9.59 -2.41 -8.10
CA LEU A 69 10.67 -3.40 -7.95
C LEU A 69 10.72 -3.91 -6.52
N LYS A 70 11.14 -5.17 -6.35
CA LYS A 70 11.27 -5.80 -5.02
C LYS A 70 12.07 -4.96 -4.03
N ARG A 71 13.18 -4.37 -4.49
CA ARG A 71 14.03 -3.50 -3.67
C ARG A 71 13.35 -2.19 -3.25
N GLU A 72 12.45 -1.66 -4.08
CA GLU A 72 11.74 -0.42 -3.79
C GLU A 72 10.68 -0.67 -2.72
N TYR A 73 9.93 -1.77 -2.87
CA TYR A 73 8.98 -2.21 -1.86
C TYR A 73 9.65 -2.54 -0.52
N ALA A 74 10.75 -3.30 -0.56
CA ALA A 74 11.52 -3.62 0.65
C ALA A 74 11.97 -2.34 1.38
N ARG A 75 12.50 -1.35 0.65
CA ARG A 75 12.91 -0.06 1.24
C ARG A 75 11.76 0.72 1.90
N ALA A 76 10.54 0.62 1.37
CA ALA A 76 9.36 1.25 1.97
C ALA A 76 8.92 0.49 3.23
N LEU A 77 8.92 -0.84 3.17
CA LEU A 77 8.57 -1.71 4.30
C LEU A 77 9.56 -1.57 5.45
N ASP A 78 10.87 -1.66 5.16
CA ASP A 78 11.94 -1.48 6.15
C ASP A 78 11.84 -0.12 6.83
N TYR A 79 11.45 0.92 6.10
CA TYR A 79 11.24 2.25 6.67
C TYR A 79 10.05 2.28 7.63
N ALA A 80 8.89 1.74 7.22
CA ALA A 80 7.70 1.68 8.07
C ALA A 80 7.96 0.92 9.37
N ILE A 81 8.71 -0.19 9.29
CA ILE A 81 9.18 -0.94 10.47
C ILE A 81 10.15 -0.10 11.30
N GLY A 82 11.12 0.54 10.65
CA GLY A 82 12.17 1.32 11.30
C GLY A 82 11.65 2.54 12.08
N ILE A 83 10.54 3.15 11.66
CA ILE A 83 9.90 4.25 12.38
C ILE A 83 8.86 3.79 13.43
N GLY A 84 8.69 2.48 13.61
CA GLY A 84 8.01 1.89 14.77
C GLY A 84 6.53 1.57 14.59
N PHE A 85 5.99 1.50 13.36
CA PHE A 85 4.60 1.07 13.17
C PHE A 85 4.41 -0.41 13.61
N PRO A 86 3.51 -0.70 14.57
CA PRO A 86 3.28 -2.06 15.07
C PRO A 86 2.33 -2.87 14.18
N ASN A 87 1.47 -2.21 13.41
CA ASN A 87 0.36 -2.83 12.67
C ASN A 87 0.51 -2.65 11.16
N ILE A 88 1.47 -3.37 10.56
CA ILE A 88 1.73 -3.31 9.11
C ILE A 88 1.24 -4.60 8.43
N TYR A 89 0.34 -4.46 7.46
CA TYR A 89 0.00 -5.50 6.51
C TYR A 89 0.89 -5.37 5.27
N ALA A 90 1.86 -6.28 5.14
CA ALA A 90 2.68 -6.43 3.95
C ALA A 90 2.10 -7.52 3.03
N GLN A 91 2.32 -7.37 1.72
CA GLN A 91 1.84 -8.31 0.70
C GLN A 91 2.99 -8.74 -0.21
N GLU A 92 2.92 -9.97 -0.74
CA GLU A 92 3.87 -10.41 -1.75
C GLU A 92 3.71 -9.64 -3.07
N LEU A 93 4.83 -9.37 -3.74
CA LEU A 93 4.89 -8.65 -5.03
C LEU A 93 4.15 -9.38 -6.17
N SER A 94 3.92 -10.68 -6.04
CA SER A 94 3.06 -11.48 -6.94
C SER A 94 1.62 -10.95 -7.00
N SER A 95 1.20 -10.17 -5.99
CA SER A 95 -0.13 -9.53 -5.98
C SER A 95 -0.30 -8.43 -7.04
N ALA A 96 0.78 -7.97 -7.68
CA ALA A 96 0.73 -6.98 -8.77
C ALA A 96 0.48 -7.62 -10.15
N GLU A 97 0.16 -8.92 -10.20
CA GLU A 97 -0.20 -9.58 -11.45
C GLU A 97 -1.50 -9.02 -12.03
N SER A 98 -1.54 -8.87 -13.36
CA SER A 98 -2.72 -8.40 -14.09
C SER A 98 -3.92 -9.34 -13.92
N ALA A 99 -3.68 -10.59 -13.51
CA ALA A 99 -4.72 -11.56 -13.15
C ALA A 99 -5.64 -11.08 -12.02
N PHE A 100 -5.16 -10.17 -11.16
CA PHE A 100 -5.96 -9.56 -10.08
C PHE A 100 -6.49 -8.17 -10.44
N THR A 101 -6.19 -7.68 -11.64
CA THR A 101 -6.71 -6.40 -12.13
C THR A 101 -7.94 -6.68 -12.99
N PRO A 102 -9.14 -6.20 -12.61
CA PRO A 102 -10.33 -6.35 -13.43
C PRO A 102 -10.11 -5.81 -14.84
N GLU A 103 -10.74 -6.42 -15.84
CA GLU A 103 -10.82 -5.80 -17.16
C GLU A 103 -11.75 -4.58 -17.06
N PHE A 104 -11.17 -3.39 -17.04
CA PHE A 104 -11.91 -2.13 -17.07
C PHE A 104 -12.36 -1.81 -18.51
N ASN A 105 -13.04 -2.76 -19.16
CA ASN A 105 -13.55 -2.65 -20.52
C ASN A 105 -14.97 -2.06 -20.58
N GLY A 106 -15.57 -1.73 -19.43
CA GLY A 106 -16.92 -1.16 -19.32
C GLY A 106 -18.04 -2.19 -19.40
N TYR A 107 -17.70 -3.47 -19.52
CA TYR A 107 -18.63 -4.60 -19.49
C TYR A 107 -18.35 -5.40 -18.22
N PHE A 108 -19.39 -5.59 -17.41
CA PHE A 108 -19.35 -6.54 -16.30
C PHE A 108 -19.99 -7.82 -16.84
N GLU A 109 -19.21 -8.89 -17.03
CA GLU A 109 -19.76 -10.25 -17.13
C GLU A 109 -20.02 -10.83 -15.73
#